data_AF-A0A132BC60-F1
#
_entry.id   AF-A0A132BC60-F1
#
_cell.length_a   1.000
_cell.length_b   1.000
_cell.length_c   1.000
_cell.angle_alpha   90.00
_cell.angle_beta   90.00
_cell.angle_gamma   90.00
#
_symmetry.space_group_name_H-M   'P 1'
#
loop_
_entity.id
_entity.type
_entity.pdbx_description
1 polymer ?
#
loop_
_entity_poly.entity_id
_entity_poly.type
_entity_poly.pdbx_seq_one_letter_code
_entity_poly.pdbx_strand_id
1 'polypeptide(L)'
;MDCQLDQVIIHQILLSLRSTVLRRLTALFKKNVISNWFTIHLCTFILLNNYELATSHDRSFAIRHNLSAYYSNYPLLEGFHAGAKTLLAYFHFICKGSQPFALNWSLEEDVGFARFDQEQVEFMQFISDEVRKSGETFKQLKNSKQYEKNLYLVSQMYEPEWTTSNTL
;
A
#
# COMPACT_ATOMS: atom_id res chain seq x y z
N MET A 1 -17.64 19.36 21.45
CA MET A 1 -16.50 20.24 21.12
C MET A 1 -15.63 19.59 20.02
N ASP A 2 -15.47 18.26 20.04
CA ASP A 2 -14.74 17.51 19.01
C ASP A 2 -15.29 17.65 17.59
N CYS A 3 -16.62 17.64 17.40
CA CYS A 3 -17.21 17.71 16.06
C CYS A 3 -16.86 19.00 15.26
N GLN A 4 -16.64 20.13 15.94
CA GLN A 4 -16.24 21.38 15.26
C GLN A 4 -14.76 21.35 14.85
N LEU A 5 -13.88 20.84 15.71
CA LEU A 5 -12.48 20.61 15.39
C LEU A 5 -12.34 19.59 14.25
N ASP A 6 -13.08 18.49 14.31
CA ASP A 6 -13.14 17.48 13.26
C ASP A 6 -13.58 18.09 11.93
N GLN A 7 -14.63 18.92 11.93
CA GLN A 7 -15.08 19.59 10.71
C GLN A 7 -14.02 20.49 10.09
N VAL A 8 -13.28 21.26 10.89
CA VAL A 8 -12.20 22.12 10.41
C VAL A 8 -11.05 21.27 9.86
N ILE A 9 -10.60 20.25 10.61
CA ILE A 9 -9.51 19.37 10.19
C ILE A 9 -9.89 18.61 8.91
N ILE A 10 -11.12 18.10 8.82
CA ILE A 10 -11.63 17.41 7.64
C ILE A 10 -11.61 18.35 6.43
N HIS A 11 -12.26 19.52 6.53
CA HIS A 11 -12.46 20.37 5.37
C HIS A 11 -11.20 21.12 4.95
N GLN A 12 -10.44 21.66 5.90
CA GLN A 12 -9.31 22.52 5.59
C GLN A 12 -8.03 21.71 5.31
N ILE A 13 -7.88 20.55 5.95
CA ILE A 13 -6.63 19.77 5.89
C ILE A 13 -6.83 18.47 5.11
N LEU A 14 -7.72 17.57 5.55
CA LEU A 14 -7.83 16.24 4.93
C LEU A 14 -8.32 16.29 3.47
N LEU A 15 -9.35 17.08 3.17
CA LEU A 15 -9.88 17.16 1.79
C LEU A 15 -8.88 17.80 0.82
N SER A 16 -8.20 18.87 1.25
CA SER A 16 -7.19 19.57 0.44
C SER A 16 -5.95 18.69 0.22
N LEU A 17 -5.50 17.99 1.26
CA LEU A 17 -4.39 17.06 1.20
C LEU A 17 -4.73 15.85 0.32
N ARG A 18 -5.93 15.27 0.46
CA ARG A 18 -6.41 14.18 -0.41
C ARG A 18 -6.33 14.56 -1.88
N SER A 19 -6.86 15.73 -2.26
CA SER A 19 -6.81 16.21 -3.64
C SER A 19 -5.37 16.34 -4.15
N THR A 20 -4.49 16.87 -3.30
CA THR A 20 -3.08 17.08 -3.64
C THR A 20 -2.32 15.77 -3.80
N VAL A 21 -2.47 14.84 -2.85
CA VAL A 21 -1.82 13.52 -2.86
C VAL A 21 -2.30 12.72 -4.07
N LEU A 22 -3.62 12.63 -4.31
CA LEU A 22 -4.15 11.89 -5.45
C LEU A 22 -3.64 12.46 -6.77
N ARG A 23 -3.62 13.79 -6.92
CA ARG A 23 -3.12 14.45 -8.14
C ARG A 23 -1.64 14.15 -8.37
N ARG A 24 -0.81 14.27 -7.33
CA ARG A 24 0.63 14.01 -7.42
C ARG A 24 0.92 12.54 -7.68
N LEU A 25 0.29 11.62 -6.95
CA LEU A 25 0.47 10.19 -7.13
C LEU A 25 0.02 9.74 -8.53
N THR A 26 -1.13 10.23 -9.01
CA THR A 26 -1.60 9.97 -10.37
C THR A 26 -0.63 10.52 -11.42
N ALA A 27 -0.03 11.70 -11.19
CA ALA A 27 0.98 12.26 -12.10
C ALA A 27 2.26 11.41 -12.13
N LEU A 28 2.71 10.92 -10.97
CA LEU A 28 3.85 10.00 -10.88
C LEU A 28 3.56 8.69 -11.63
N PHE A 29 2.36 8.15 -11.45
CA PHE A 29 1.90 6.96 -12.15
C PHE A 29 1.86 7.15 -13.67
N LYS A 30 1.34 8.28 -14.15
CA LYS A 30 1.27 8.61 -15.59
C LYS A 30 2.64 8.81 -16.22
N LYS A 31 3.60 9.37 -15.49
CA LYS A 31 4.96 9.60 -16.01
C LYS A 31 5.70 8.29 -16.28
N ASN A 32 5.42 7.25 -15.48
CA ASN A 32 5.95 5.88 -15.64
C ASN A 32 7.47 5.83 -15.89
N VAL A 33 8.23 6.57 -15.07
CA VAL A 33 9.71 6.56 -15.12
C VAL A 33 10.28 5.82 -13.93
N ILE A 34 11.40 5.12 -14.17
CA ILE A 34 12.11 4.29 -13.17
C ILE A 34 12.54 5.15 -11.96
N SER A 35 12.93 6.40 -12.18
CA SER A 35 13.32 7.33 -11.10
C SER A 35 12.21 7.57 -10.07
N ASN A 36 10.95 7.30 -10.42
CA ASN A 36 9.82 7.48 -9.50
C ASN A 36 9.50 6.20 -8.70
N TRP A 37 10.15 5.07 -8.98
CA TRP A 37 9.82 3.79 -8.36
C TRP A 37 9.90 3.84 -6.83
N PHE A 38 10.94 4.46 -6.28
CA PHE A 38 11.08 4.61 -4.83
C PHE A 38 9.92 5.39 -4.21
N THR A 39 9.59 6.56 -4.79
CA THR A 39 8.46 7.37 -4.32
C THR A 39 7.13 6.63 -4.45
N ILE A 40 6.92 5.95 -5.57
CA ILE A 40 5.72 5.15 -5.82
C ILE A 40 5.59 4.01 -4.82
N HIS A 41 6.70 3.32 -4.55
CA HIS A 41 6.77 2.27 -3.55
C HIS A 41 6.39 2.79 -2.17
N LEU A 42 7.06 3.83 -1.67
CA LEU A 42 6.77 4.38 -0.35
C LEU A 42 5.33 4.89 -0.24
N CYS A 43 4.85 5.65 -1.23
CA CYS A 43 3.47 6.14 -1.21
C CYS A 43 2.45 5.00 -1.19
N THR A 44 2.65 3.98 -2.02
CA THR A 44 1.74 2.83 -2.07
C THR A 44 1.79 2.02 -0.78
N PHE A 45 2.98 1.76 -0.26
CA PHE A 45 3.20 1.08 1.02
C PHE A 45 2.46 1.79 2.16
N ILE A 46 2.67 3.10 2.30
CA ILE A 46 2.04 3.92 3.34
C ILE A 46 0.51 3.89 3.20
N LEU A 47 -0.02 4.06 2.00
CA LEU A 47 -1.47 4.08 1.78
C LEU A 47 -2.12 2.73 2.07
N LEU A 48 -1.52 1.62 1.61
CA LEU A 48 -2.03 0.28 1.88
C LEU A 48 -1.95 -0.08 3.37
N ASN A 49 -0.85 0.27 4.04
CA ASN A 49 -0.71 0.06 5.47
C ASN A 49 -1.73 0.88 6.28
N ASN A 50 -2.05 2.11 5.86
CA ASN A 50 -3.11 2.89 6.47
C ASN A 50 -4.48 2.23 6.33
N TYR A 51 -4.78 1.58 5.19
CA TYR A 51 -6.03 0.82 5.02
C TYR A 51 -6.10 -0.41 5.94
N GLU A 52 -5.00 -1.14 6.11
CA GLU A 52 -4.92 -2.25 7.06
C GLU A 52 -5.19 -1.77 8.50
N LEU A 53 -4.54 -0.67 8.90
CA LEU A 53 -4.70 -0.09 10.24
C LEU A 53 -6.14 0.40 10.48
N ALA A 54 -6.74 1.07 9.49
CA ALA A 54 -8.13 1.51 9.57
C ALA A 54 -9.10 0.33 9.69
N THR A 55 -8.86 -0.75 8.95
CA THR A 55 -9.65 -1.99 9.02
C THR A 55 -9.50 -2.69 10.36
N SER A 56 -8.28 -2.74 10.90
CA SER A 56 -8.00 -3.27 12.24
C SER A 56 -8.65 -2.45 13.34
N HIS A 57 -8.66 -1.12 13.20
CA HIS A 57 -9.36 -0.23 14.11
C HIS A 57 -10.87 -0.48 14.10
N ASP A 58 -11.48 -0.59 12.92
CA ASP A 58 -12.92 -0.87 12.75
C ASP A 58 -13.31 -2.23 13.34
N ARG A 59 -12.50 -3.27 13.11
CA ARG A 59 -12.68 -4.58 13.77
C ARG A 59 -12.60 -4.46 15.29
N SER A 60 -11.57 -3.77 15.79
CA SER A 60 -11.38 -3.57 17.24
C SER A 60 -12.53 -2.78 17.85
N PHE A 61 -13.13 -1.86 17.10
CA PHE A 61 -14.32 -1.14 17.50
C PHE A 61 -15.54 -2.08 17.58
N ALA A 62 -15.80 -2.90 16.56
CA ALA A 62 -16.89 -3.86 16.54
C ALA A 62 -16.84 -4.83 17.74
N ILE A 63 -15.65 -5.34 18.06
CA ILE A 63 -15.42 -6.22 19.22
C ILE A 63 -15.70 -5.47 20.53
N ARG A 64 -15.15 -4.27 20.71
CA ARG A 64 -15.32 -3.48 21.95
C ARG A 64 -16.79 -3.13 22.24
N HIS A 65 -17.58 -2.94 21.19
CA HIS A 65 -18.99 -2.60 21.30
C HIS A 65 -19.93 -3.81 21.19
N ASN A 66 -19.39 -5.04 21.17
CA ASN A 66 -20.16 -6.29 21.03
C ASN A 66 -21.16 -6.26 19.87
N LEU A 67 -20.75 -5.69 18.73
CA LEU A 67 -21.58 -5.69 17.53
C LEU A 67 -21.71 -7.13 17.02
N SER A 68 -22.89 -7.47 16.49
CA SER A 68 -23.13 -8.77 15.86
C SER A 68 -22.37 -8.94 14.54
N ALA A 69 -22.04 -7.83 13.90
CA ALA A 69 -21.30 -7.80 12.66
C ALA A 69 -19.77 -7.85 12.90
N TYR A 70 -19.03 -8.46 11.98
CA TYR A 70 -17.58 -8.63 12.11
C TYR A 70 -16.80 -7.30 12.04
N TYR A 71 -17.31 -6.38 11.21
CA TYR A 71 -16.83 -5.01 11.06
C TYR A 71 -17.97 -4.04 11.40
N SER A 72 -17.64 -2.84 11.86
CA SER A 72 -18.64 -1.81 12.16
C SER A 72 -19.12 -1.07 10.90
N ASN A 73 -18.28 -0.91 9.88
CA ASN A 73 -18.62 -0.13 8.70
C ASN A 73 -18.21 -0.81 7.38
N TYR A 74 -19.11 -1.64 6.85
CA TYR A 74 -18.91 -2.34 5.57
C TYR A 74 -18.75 -1.39 4.37
N PRO A 75 -19.59 -0.35 4.16
CA PRO A 75 -19.41 0.57 3.04
C PRO A 75 -18.03 1.25 3.01
N LEU A 76 -17.49 1.60 4.18
CA LEU A 76 -16.15 2.17 4.29
C LEU A 76 -15.08 1.13 3.91
N LEU A 77 -15.22 -0.10 4.40
CA LEU A 77 -14.28 -1.19 4.10
C LEU A 77 -14.28 -1.57 2.62
N GLU A 78 -15.44 -1.63 1.98
CA GLU A 78 -15.57 -1.82 0.53
C GLU A 78 -14.83 -0.72 -0.24
N GLY A 79 -14.95 0.53 0.21
CA GLY A 79 -14.20 1.67 -0.33
C GLY A 79 -12.68 1.50 -0.20
N PHE A 80 -12.20 1.04 0.96
CA PHE A 80 -10.78 0.74 1.17
C PHE A 80 -10.29 -0.40 0.28
N HIS A 81 -11.08 -1.46 0.12
CA HIS A 81 -10.74 -2.59 -0.75
C HIS A 81 -10.67 -2.17 -2.22
N ALA A 82 -11.65 -1.40 -2.70
CA ALA A 82 -11.62 -0.87 -4.07
C ALA A 82 -10.42 0.05 -4.29
N GLY A 83 -10.10 0.91 -3.32
CA GLY A 83 -8.92 1.77 -3.34
C GLY A 83 -7.61 0.97 -3.36
N ALA A 84 -7.49 -0.04 -2.50
CA ALA A 84 -6.33 -0.92 -2.42
C ALA A 84 -6.10 -1.70 -3.73
N LYS A 85 -7.16 -2.29 -4.29
CA LYS A 85 -7.10 -2.98 -5.60
C LYS A 85 -6.62 -2.03 -6.70
N THR A 86 -7.13 -0.79 -6.70
CA THR A 86 -6.71 0.24 -7.67
C THR A 86 -5.24 0.59 -7.51
N LEU A 87 -4.78 0.86 -6.28
CA LEU A 87 -3.38 1.17 -6.00
C LEU A 87 -2.44 0.03 -6.40
N LEU A 88 -2.78 -1.21 -6.03
CA LEU A 88 -2.01 -2.40 -6.41
C LEU A 88 -1.95 -2.57 -7.93
N ALA A 89 -3.07 -2.37 -8.63
CA ALA A 89 -3.09 -2.45 -10.10
C ALA A 89 -2.16 -1.42 -10.75
N TYR A 90 -2.18 -0.16 -10.30
CA TYR A 90 -1.26 0.86 -10.80
C TYR A 90 0.19 0.55 -10.44
N PHE A 91 0.44 0.09 -9.22
CA PHE A 91 1.76 -0.28 -8.75
C PHE A 91 2.35 -1.38 -9.64
N HIS A 92 1.64 -2.49 -9.82
CA HIS A 92 2.07 -3.62 -10.64
C HIS A 92 2.20 -3.25 -12.12
N PHE A 93 1.36 -2.35 -12.64
CA PHE A 93 1.52 -1.86 -14.01
C PHE A 93 2.86 -1.11 -14.22
N ILE A 94 3.26 -0.28 -13.26
CA ILE A 94 4.44 0.59 -13.36
C ILE A 94 5.72 -0.15 -12.99
N CYS A 95 5.65 -0.96 -11.95
CA CYS A 95 6.76 -1.78 -11.46
C CYS A 95 6.90 -3.10 -12.23
N LYS A 96 6.12 -3.29 -13.31
CA LYS A 96 6.11 -4.50 -14.15
C LYS A 96 5.99 -5.76 -13.27
N GLY A 97 4.93 -5.79 -12.47
CA GLY A 97 4.77 -6.70 -11.34
C GLY A 97 5.59 -6.21 -10.16
N SER A 98 6.49 -7.09 -9.69
CA SER A 98 7.40 -6.83 -8.57
C SER A 98 8.86 -6.69 -9.00
N GLN A 99 9.13 -6.29 -10.25
CA GLN A 99 10.49 -6.27 -10.82
C GLN A 99 11.53 -5.54 -9.95
N PRO A 100 11.24 -4.37 -9.33
CA PRO A 100 12.22 -3.69 -8.48
C PRO A 100 12.75 -4.54 -7.33
N PHE A 101 11.98 -5.52 -6.85
CA PHE A 101 12.37 -6.40 -5.74
C PHE A 101 13.06 -7.69 -6.20
N ALA A 102 13.07 -7.94 -7.52
CA ALA A 102 13.81 -9.03 -8.14
C ALA A 102 15.23 -8.60 -8.56
N LEU A 103 15.50 -7.29 -8.63
CA LEU A 103 16.81 -6.75 -9.02
C LEU A 103 17.86 -6.97 -7.94
N ASN A 104 19.12 -7.07 -8.38
CA ASN A 104 20.25 -7.06 -7.46
C ASN A 104 20.82 -5.65 -7.38
N TRP A 105 20.31 -4.88 -6.43
CA TRP A 105 20.72 -3.50 -6.14
C TRP A 105 22.19 -3.33 -5.73
N SER A 106 22.98 -4.40 -5.63
CA SER A 106 24.44 -4.33 -5.43
C SER A 106 25.25 -4.26 -6.74
N LEU A 107 24.60 -4.47 -7.90
CA LEU A 107 25.23 -4.40 -9.22
C LEU A 107 24.98 -3.03 -9.86
N GLU A 108 26.06 -2.37 -10.31
CA GLU A 108 25.99 -1.02 -10.92
C GLU A 108 25.07 -0.96 -12.15
N GLU A 109 24.99 -2.05 -12.92
CA GLU A 109 24.13 -2.15 -14.11
C GLU A 109 22.64 -2.05 -13.78
N ASP A 110 22.20 -2.61 -12.64
CA ASP A 110 20.80 -2.56 -12.19
C ASP A 110 20.46 -1.21 -11.53
N VAL A 111 21.43 -0.57 -10.87
CA VAL A 111 21.27 0.70 -10.13
C VAL A 111 21.28 1.93 -11.05
N GLY A 112 22.12 1.91 -12.11
CA GLY A 112 22.35 3.06 -12.99
C GLY A 112 21.09 3.59 -13.69
N PHE A 113 20.07 2.75 -13.90
CA PHE A 113 18.82 3.14 -14.54
C PHE A 113 17.84 3.87 -13.60
N ALA A 114 17.95 3.64 -12.29
CA ALA A 114 17.02 4.19 -11.31
C ALA A 114 17.38 5.61 -10.84
N ARG A 115 18.63 6.05 -11.05
CA ARG A 115 19.18 7.32 -10.53
C ARG A 115 18.92 7.49 -9.03
N PHE A 116 18.94 6.38 -8.30
CA PHE A 116 18.76 6.39 -6.85
C PHE A 116 20.02 6.91 -6.18
N ASP A 117 19.84 7.60 -5.06
CA ASP A 117 20.95 7.90 -4.16
C ASP A 117 21.34 6.66 -3.34
N GLN A 118 22.46 6.74 -2.63
CA GLN A 118 23.01 5.62 -1.87
C GLN A 118 22.04 5.10 -0.80
N GLU A 119 21.32 6.00 -0.12
CA GLU A 119 20.35 5.65 0.92
C GLU A 119 19.16 4.88 0.34
N GLN A 120 18.65 5.32 -0.82
CA GLN A 120 17.59 4.65 -1.56
C GLN A 120 18.01 3.26 -2.03
N VAL A 121 19.25 3.10 -2.50
CA VAL A 121 19.79 1.79 -2.90
C VAL A 121 19.86 0.84 -1.70
N GLU A 122 20.41 1.30 -0.58
CA GLU A 122 20.49 0.51 0.66
C GLU A 122 19.10 0.11 1.17
N PHE A 123 18.14 1.04 1.13
CA PHE A 123 16.75 0.74 1.49
C PHE A 123 16.13 -0.32 0.60
N MET A 124 16.32 -0.21 -0.72
CA MET A 124 15.77 -1.17 -1.67
C MET A 124 16.42 -2.56 -1.55
N GLN A 125 17.73 -2.62 -1.26
CA GLN A 125 18.42 -3.86 -0.90
C GLN A 125 17.77 -4.50 0.33
N PHE A 126 17.66 -3.73 1.42
CA PHE A 126 17.07 -4.18 2.68
C PHE A 126 15.65 -4.73 2.47
N ILE A 127 14.77 -3.98 1.81
CA ILE A 127 13.39 -4.41 1.57
C ILE A 127 13.33 -5.64 0.66
N SER A 128 14.14 -5.71 -0.38
CA SER A 128 14.15 -6.88 -1.27
C SER A 128 14.54 -8.16 -0.52
N ASP A 129 15.49 -8.06 0.41
CA ASP A 129 15.89 -9.18 1.26
C ASP A 129 14.80 -9.58 2.25
N GLU A 130 14.14 -8.60 2.89
CA GLU A 130 13.02 -8.87 3.82
C GLU A 130 11.82 -9.51 3.12
N VAL A 131 11.51 -9.05 1.90
CA VAL A 131 10.47 -9.64 1.04
C VAL A 131 10.81 -11.09 0.71
N ARG A 132 12.07 -11.38 0.35
CA ARG A 132 12.53 -12.74 0.03
C ARG A 132 12.39 -13.68 1.23
N LYS A 133 12.77 -13.22 2.43
CA LYS A 133 12.61 -13.98 3.68
C LYS A 133 11.13 -14.21 4.05
N SER A 134 10.28 -13.23 3.76
CA SER A 134 8.85 -13.24 4.15
C SER A 134 7.92 -13.92 3.15
N GLY A 135 8.43 -14.44 2.04
CA GLY A 135 7.62 -14.92 0.91
C GLY A 135 6.57 -15.98 1.26
N GLU A 136 6.89 -16.94 2.14
CA GLU A 136 5.92 -17.94 2.58
C GLU A 136 4.82 -17.32 3.47
N THR A 137 5.22 -16.47 4.42
CA THR A 137 4.30 -15.73 5.29
C THR A 137 3.33 -14.87 4.47
N PHE A 138 3.81 -14.20 3.43
CA PHE A 138 2.98 -13.38 2.53
C PHE A 138 1.94 -14.21 1.78
N LYS A 139 2.31 -15.40 1.30
CA LYS A 139 1.37 -16.34 0.68
C LYS A 139 0.29 -16.81 1.67
N GLN A 140 0.69 -17.15 2.90
CA GLN A 140 -0.24 -17.56 3.95
C GLN A 140 -1.19 -16.42 4.34
N LEU A 141 -0.68 -15.18 4.45
CA LEU A 141 -1.48 -13.99 4.74
C LEU A 141 -2.55 -13.78 3.66
N LYS A 142 -2.20 -13.80 2.38
CA LYS A 142 -3.15 -13.64 1.27
C LYS A 142 -4.29 -14.67 1.35
N ASN A 143 -3.95 -15.93 1.60
CA ASN A 143 -4.91 -17.03 1.70
C ASN A 143 -5.84 -16.94 2.92
N SER A 144 -5.41 -16.26 3.99
CA SER A 144 -6.20 -16.12 5.21
C SER A 144 -7.46 -15.25 5.04
N LYS A 145 -7.49 -14.36 4.02
CA LYS A 145 -8.56 -13.37 3.79
C LYS A 145 -8.84 -12.48 5.02
N GLN A 146 -7.85 -12.29 5.87
CA GLN A 146 -7.92 -11.44 7.07
C GLN A 146 -7.38 -10.05 6.74
N TYR A 147 -8.26 -9.19 6.25
CA TYR A 147 -7.92 -7.86 5.72
C TYR A 147 -7.32 -6.91 6.77
N GLU A 148 -7.64 -7.14 8.04
CA GLU A 148 -7.10 -6.40 9.19
C GLU A 148 -5.68 -6.80 9.59
N LYS A 149 -5.15 -7.92 9.06
CA LYS A 149 -3.81 -8.36 9.45
C LYS A 149 -2.77 -7.43 8.88
N ASN A 150 -1.77 -7.14 9.71
CA ASN A 150 -0.61 -6.37 9.30
C ASN A 150 0.05 -7.05 8.08
N LEU A 151 0.38 -6.22 7.09
CA LEU A 151 0.98 -6.60 5.82
C LEU A 151 0.07 -7.40 4.87
N TYR A 152 -1.23 -7.57 5.17
CA TYR A 152 -2.13 -8.31 4.28
C TYR A 152 -2.24 -7.67 2.88
N LEU A 153 -2.45 -6.37 2.78
CA LEU A 153 -2.49 -5.62 1.52
C LEU A 153 -1.08 -5.30 1.02
N VAL A 154 -0.18 -4.92 1.92
CA VAL A 154 1.20 -4.55 1.55
C VAL A 154 1.96 -5.72 0.93
N SER A 155 1.80 -6.94 1.46
CA SER A 155 2.46 -8.13 0.92
C SER A 155 2.13 -8.39 -0.54
N GLN A 156 0.95 -7.97 -1.00
CA GLN A 156 0.52 -8.12 -2.39
C GLN A 156 1.27 -7.20 -3.36
N MET A 157 1.94 -6.14 -2.88
CA MET A 157 2.82 -5.32 -3.73
C MET A 157 4.01 -6.14 -4.25
N TYR A 158 4.44 -7.13 -3.50
CA TYR A 158 5.65 -7.90 -3.77
C TYR A 158 5.39 -9.21 -4.50
N GLU A 159 4.15 -9.46 -4.93
CA GLU A 159 3.78 -10.66 -5.65
C GLU A 159 4.14 -10.51 -7.15
N PRO A 160 5.00 -11.38 -7.71
CA PRO A 160 5.42 -11.24 -9.11
C PRO A 160 4.27 -11.41 -10.11
N GLU A 161 3.38 -12.37 -9.85
CA GLU A 161 2.20 -12.65 -10.65
C GLU A 161 0.94 -12.17 -9.92
N TRP A 162 0.98 -10.92 -9.45
CA TRP A 162 -0.19 -10.34 -8.83
C TRP A 162 -1.36 -10.30 -9.80
N THR A 163 -2.47 -10.87 -9.37
CA THR A 163 -3.74 -10.82 -10.05
C THR A 163 -4.73 -10.06 -9.19
N THR A 164 -5.65 -9.33 -9.83
CA THR A 164 -6.81 -8.75 -9.15
C THR A 164 -7.61 -9.91 -8.56
N SER A 165 -7.30 -10.26 -7.32
CA SER A 165 -8.02 -11.30 -6.61
C SER A 165 -9.45 -10.79 -6.44
N ASN A 166 -10.44 -11.59 -6.84
CA ASN A 166 -11.84 -11.35 -6.49
C ASN A 166 -12.01 -11.61 -4.99
N THR A 167 -11.41 -10.77 -4.15
CA THR A 167 -11.67 -10.72 -2.72
C THR A 167 -12.76 -9.69 -2.49
N LEU A 168 -13.96 -10.24 -2.27
CA LEU A 168 -15.30 -9.64 -2.23
C LEU A 168 -15.75 -9.01 -3.55
#